data_AF-A0A3A8EBH8-F1
#
_entry.id   AF-A0A3A8EBH8-F1
#
_cell.length_a   1.000
_cell.length_b   1.000
_cell.length_c   1.000
_cell.angle_alpha   90.00
_cell.angle_beta   90.00
_cell.angle_gamma   90.00
#
_symmetry.space_group_name_H-M   'P 1'
#
loop_
_entity.id
_entity.type
_entity.pdbx_description
1 polymer ?
#
loop_
_entity_poly.entity_id
_entity_poly.type
_entity_poly.pdbx_seq_one_letter_code
_entity_poly.pdbx_strand_id
1 'polypeptide(L)'
;MIYYTTGTKELTHTVLACFSKGYDFAVLVKPTNFSNAESMLEKWNDRYGLLNTPQQQYRKFLSGQSTFCCIVANGGCFQKENLTEADFYRYLRDKSKNENKLYTLRPPTLLLLCRVNDLLLRLPDGEIIQNKYDHLDYLNDQISKQVKGAETFGKITLTVGDYVFLQLTKRAKSIKELQEIGLSENTRHATNFTWRLNQDAFEAVRQRGVNLVNSFQKNKSNTDVKEHFEKYLLSLEGYIGYRGVRVQIGKLYGMFTAYFQSKMNRSFLSAGGRKLNLSYVRASTPKIKNNSEIHTYFRSIKDQANQSSRELLLTWKSSDDGKKFLQRKSPDGYVYNDSYYKDIE
;
A
#
# COMPACT_ATOMS: atom_id res chain seq x y z
N MET A 1 -4.85 15.30 10.54
CA MET A 1 -4.45 14.01 11.17
C MET A 1 -3.26 13.43 10.43
N ILE A 2 -2.34 12.77 11.13
CA ILE A 2 -1.20 12.05 10.54
C ILE A 2 -1.43 10.54 10.70
N TYR A 3 -1.36 9.83 9.59
CA TYR A 3 -1.49 8.38 9.52
C TYR A 3 -0.14 7.76 9.19
N TYR A 4 0.39 6.97 10.11
CA TYR A 4 1.67 6.30 9.93
C TYR A 4 1.45 4.88 9.44
N THR A 5 2.11 4.49 8.36
CA THR A 5 1.93 3.18 7.75
C THR A 5 3.28 2.50 7.55
N THR A 6 3.37 1.23 7.94
CA THR A 6 4.64 0.48 7.97
C THR A 6 4.73 -0.60 6.91
N GLY A 7 3.66 -0.83 6.15
CA GLY A 7 3.64 -1.79 5.05
C GLY A 7 2.49 -1.58 4.07
N THR A 8 2.55 -2.29 2.95
CA THR A 8 1.62 -2.16 1.81
C THR A 8 0.15 -2.31 2.19
N LYS A 9 -0.19 -3.28 3.05
CA LYS A 9 -1.59 -3.51 3.46
C LYS A 9 -2.14 -2.32 4.27
N GLU A 10 -1.36 -1.84 5.25
CA GLU A 10 -1.74 -0.67 6.05
C GLU A 10 -1.86 0.59 5.19
N LEU A 11 -0.89 0.83 4.30
CA LEU A 11 -0.88 1.96 3.38
C LEU A 11 -2.13 1.95 2.48
N THR A 12 -2.35 0.86 1.76
CA THR A 12 -3.47 0.74 0.82
C THR A 12 -4.82 0.87 1.53
N HIS A 13 -4.94 0.34 2.76
CA HIS A 13 -6.16 0.46 3.56
C HIS A 13 -6.40 1.89 4.04
N THR A 14 -5.34 2.56 4.50
CA THR A 14 -5.37 3.94 5.00
C THR A 14 -5.72 4.93 3.89
N VAL A 15 -5.11 4.76 2.71
CA VAL A 15 -5.45 5.54 1.51
C VAL A 15 -6.94 5.38 1.19
N LEU A 16 -7.42 4.13 1.07
CA LEU A 16 -8.83 3.88 0.79
C LEU A 16 -9.75 4.50 1.84
N ALA A 17 -9.40 4.41 3.13
CA ALA A 17 -10.18 4.99 4.22
C ALA A 17 -10.20 6.52 4.20
N CYS A 18 -9.09 7.18 3.84
CA CYS A 18 -9.04 8.65 3.74
C CYS A 18 -9.87 9.15 2.56
N PHE A 19 -9.66 8.59 1.36
CA PHE A 19 -10.48 8.92 0.19
C PHE A 19 -11.95 8.58 0.43
N SER A 20 -12.23 7.58 1.26
CA SER A 20 -13.61 7.25 1.63
C SER A 20 -14.31 8.31 2.48
N LYS A 21 -13.53 9.21 3.09
CA LYS A 21 -14.02 10.35 3.87
C LYS A 21 -14.03 11.65 3.07
N GLY A 22 -13.82 11.59 1.75
CA GLY A 22 -13.84 12.75 0.86
C GLY A 22 -12.50 13.50 0.74
N TYR A 23 -11.40 12.90 1.22
CA TYR A 23 -10.05 13.40 0.95
C TYR A 23 -9.61 13.00 -0.47
N ASP A 24 -10.17 13.68 -1.47
CA ASP A 24 -10.02 13.35 -2.89
C ASP A 24 -8.95 14.20 -3.61
N PHE A 25 -8.39 15.19 -2.93
CA PHE A 25 -7.31 16.06 -3.39
C PHE A 25 -6.01 15.72 -2.67
N ALA A 26 -4.90 15.68 -3.40
CA ALA A 26 -3.65 15.19 -2.84
C ALA A 26 -2.40 15.85 -3.41
N VAL A 27 -1.34 15.83 -2.60
CA VAL A 27 0.04 16.15 -2.95
C VAL A 27 0.93 15.02 -2.47
N LEU A 28 1.70 14.43 -3.40
CA LEU A 28 2.65 13.37 -3.11
C LEU A 28 4.06 13.94 -3.13
N VAL A 29 4.78 13.77 -2.02
CA VAL A 29 6.17 14.17 -1.91
C VAL A 29 7.03 12.97 -1.55
N LYS A 30 8.19 12.87 -2.20
CA LYS A 30 9.25 11.91 -1.88
C LYS A 30 10.47 12.68 -1.39
N PRO A 31 10.57 12.94 -0.07
CA PRO A 31 11.72 13.59 0.54
C PRO A 31 13.02 12.87 0.21
N THR A 32 14.11 13.64 0.09
CA THR A 32 15.44 13.09 -0.24
C THR A 32 16.07 12.34 0.92
N ASN A 33 15.73 12.70 2.17
CA ASN A 33 16.23 12.07 3.38
C ASN A 33 15.21 12.20 4.54
N PHE A 34 15.52 11.54 5.67
CA PHE A 34 14.64 11.53 6.85
C PHE A 34 14.49 12.92 7.49
N SER A 35 15.57 13.69 7.61
CA SER A 35 15.53 15.04 8.19
C SER A 35 14.68 16.01 7.36
N ASN A 36 14.74 15.88 6.03
CA ASN A 36 13.88 16.63 5.12
C ASN A 36 12.42 16.22 5.28
N ALA A 37 12.13 14.91 5.39
CA ALA A 37 10.78 14.43 5.64
C ALA A 37 10.19 14.94 6.96
N GLU A 38 11.01 14.96 8.01
CA GLU A 38 10.65 15.44 9.35
C GLU A 38 10.33 16.94 9.35
N SER A 39 11.23 17.76 8.81
CA SER A 39 11.02 19.20 8.68
C SER A 39 9.80 19.55 7.81
N MET A 40 9.55 18.79 6.74
CA MET A 40 8.34 18.97 5.91
C MET A 40 7.06 18.66 6.70
N LEU A 41 7.05 17.58 7.49
CA LEU A 41 5.90 17.22 8.32
C LEU A 41 5.62 18.24 9.41
N GLU A 42 6.66 18.81 10.04
CA GLU A 42 6.50 19.90 11.01
C GLU A 42 5.88 21.13 10.36
N LYS A 43 6.45 21.60 9.25
CA LYS A 43 5.92 22.73 8.48
C LYS A 43 4.46 22.51 8.06
N TRP A 44 4.14 21.30 7.60
CA TRP A 44 2.76 20.96 7.24
C TRP A 44 1.86 20.83 8.45
N ASN A 45 2.35 20.35 9.59
CA ASN A 45 1.60 20.32 10.82
C ASN A 45 1.22 21.73 11.27
N ASP A 46 2.17 22.66 11.29
CA ASP A 46 1.94 24.05 11.68
C ASP A 46 0.95 24.73 10.76
N ARG A 47 1.08 24.49 9.44
CA ARG A 47 0.23 25.08 8.42
C ARG A 47 -1.19 24.53 8.41
N TYR A 48 -1.34 23.20 8.53
CA TYR A 48 -2.63 22.52 8.31
C TYR A 48 -3.28 21.96 9.59
N GLY A 49 -2.62 22.08 10.73
CA GLY A 49 -3.07 21.50 12.01
C GLY A 49 -3.16 19.98 11.95
N LEU A 50 -2.13 19.32 11.43
CA LEU A 50 -2.19 17.88 11.16
C LEU A 50 -2.32 17.04 12.44
N LEU A 51 -1.84 17.49 13.59
CA LEU A 51 -1.99 16.79 14.88
C LEU A 51 -3.30 17.10 15.60
N ASN A 52 -4.18 17.92 15.02
CA ASN A 52 -5.50 18.18 15.59
C ASN A 52 -6.31 16.89 15.78
N THR A 53 -7.09 16.84 16.85
CA THR A 53 -8.00 15.74 17.14
C THR A 53 -9.10 15.64 16.08
N PRO A 54 -9.74 14.46 15.91
CA PRO A 54 -10.89 14.32 15.02
C PRO A 54 -11.99 15.36 15.27
N GLN A 55 -12.23 15.68 16.54
CA GLN A 55 -13.24 16.67 16.95
C GLN A 55 -12.86 18.09 16.52
N GLN A 56 -11.60 18.48 16.68
CA GLN A 56 -11.09 19.78 16.23
C GLN A 56 -11.17 19.91 14.70
N GLN A 57 -10.79 18.86 13.97
CA GLN A 57 -10.91 18.81 12.50
C GLN A 57 -12.37 18.91 12.05
N TYR A 58 -13.28 18.20 12.73
CA TYR A 58 -14.71 18.27 12.42
C TYR A 58 -15.28 19.67 12.64
N ARG A 59 -14.92 20.35 13.74
CA ARG A 59 -15.33 21.74 14.00
C ARG A 59 -14.85 22.71 12.92
N LYS A 60 -13.60 22.59 12.47
CA LYS A 60 -13.07 23.37 11.33
C LYS A 60 -13.87 23.14 10.05
N PHE A 61 -14.23 21.88 9.78
CA PHE A 61 -15.06 21.55 8.62
C PHE A 61 -16.46 22.20 8.73
N LEU A 62 -17.10 22.15 9.89
CA LEU A 62 -18.40 22.81 10.08
C LEU A 62 -18.33 24.34 9.95
N SER A 63 -17.18 24.95 10.28
CA SER A 63 -16.97 26.39 10.10
C SER A 63 -16.59 26.79 8.66
N GLY A 64 -16.77 25.91 7.68
CA GLY A 64 -16.50 26.20 6.27
C GLY A 64 -15.04 26.05 5.83
N GLN A 65 -14.15 25.59 6.70
CA GLN A 65 -12.74 25.37 6.34
C GLN A 65 -12.54 23.98 5.73
N SER A 66 -11.62 23.88 4.77
CA SER A 66 -11.14 22.59 4.28
C SER A 66 -10.28 21.90 5.35
N THR A 67 -10.32 20.57 5.39
CA THR A 67 -9.58 19.78 6.39
C THR A 67 -8.48 18.96 5.73
N PHE A 68 -7.41 18.71 6.47
CA PHE A 68 -6.21 18.09 5.93
C PHE A 68 -5.77 16.88 6.76
N CYS A 69 -5.24 15.88 6.07
CA CYS A 69 -4.53 14.78 6.71
C CYS A 69 -3.28 14.43 5.91
N CYS A 70 -2.32 13.78 6.55
CA CYS A 70 -1.11 13.30 5.89
C CYS A 70 -0.99 11.80 6.13
N ILE A 71 -0.72 11.03 5.08
CA ILE A 71 -0.28 9.66 5.19
C ILE A 71 1.25 9.65 5.05
N VAL A 72 1.91 9.10 6.05
CA VAL A 72 3.35 8.90 6.06
C VAL A 72 3.59 7.41 5.80
N ALA A 73 4.00 7.11 4.58
CA ALA A 73 4.31 5.77 4.14
C ALA A 73 5.78 5.48 4.42
N ASN A 74 6.05 4.59 5.38
CA ASN A 74 7.41 4.15 5.65
C ASN A 74 8.03 3.59 4.35
N GLY A 75 9.21 4.11 3.99
CA GLY A 75 9.94 3.65 2.82
C GLY A 75 10.55 2.24 3.01
N GLY A 76 10.61 1.76 4.24
CA GLY A 76 11.17 0.46 4.59
C GLY A 76 12.71 0.47 4.61
N CYS A 77 13.27 -0.73 4.72
CA CYS A 77 14.72 -0.96 4.74
C CYS A 77 15.14 -1.67 3.45
N PHE A 78 16.30 -1.30 2.91
CA PHE A 78 16.88 -1.95 1.73
C PHE A 78 18.36 -2.18 1.96
N GLN A 79 18.91 -3.21 1.34
CA GLN A 79 20.34 -3.46 1.39
C GLN A 79 21.09 -2.35 0.66
N LYS A 80 22.20 -1.88 1.23
CA LYS A 80 23.05 -0.89 0.55
C LYS A 80 23.58 -1.48 -0.76
N GLU A 81 23.60 -0.66 -1.80
CA GLU A 81 24.19 -1.02 -3.08
C GLU A 81 25.72 -0.95 -3.01
N ASN A 82 26.40 -1.71 -3.88
CA ASN A 82 27.87 -1.70 -4.06
C ASN A 82 28.69 -2.06 -2.81
N LEU A 83 28.14 -2.88 -1.91
CA LEU A 83 28.89 -3.43 -0.79
C LEU A 83 29.94 -4.44 -1.29
N THR A 84 31.21 -4.21 -0.94
CA THR A 84 32.28 -5.20 -1.20
C THR A 84 32.19 -6.36 -0.21
N GLU A 85 32.77 -7.51 -0.56
CA GLU A 85 32.88 -8.66 0.35
C GLU A 85 33.58 -8.29 1.67
N ALA A 86 34.59 -7.41 1.61
CA ALA A 86 35.26 -6.86 2.79
C ALA A 86 34.34 -5.98 3.65
N ASP A 87 33.46 -5.17 3.03
CA ASP A 87 32.47 -4.37 3.77
C ASP A 87 31.49 -5.27 4.52
N PHE A 88 31.01 -6.36 3.88
CA PHE A 88 30.14 -7.34 4.53
C PHE A 88 30.81 -7.97 5.75
N TYR A 89 32.05 -8.44 5.63
CA TYR A 89 32.77 -9.03 6.76
C TYR A 89 33.05 -8.02 7.87
N ARG A 90 33.41 -6.78 7.53
CA ARG A 90 33.56 -5.70 8.52
C ARG A 90 32.25 -5.44 9.26
N TYR A 91 31.12 -5.41 8.57
CA TYR A 91 29.81 -5.18 9.19
C TYR A 91 29.33 -6.35 10.04
N LEU A 92 29.69 -7.58 9.68
CA LEU A 92 29.46 -8.75 10.51
C LEU A 92 30.31 -8.71 11.79
N ARG A 93 31.54 -8.19 11.70
CA ARG A 93 32.48 -8.02 12.83
C ARG A 93 32.07 -6.90 13.78
N ASP A 94 31.53 -5.79 13.25
CA ASP A 94 31.13 -4.64 14.03
C ASP A 94 29.91 -4.95 14.90
N LYS A 95 30.17 -5.34 16.16
CA LYS A 95 29.16 -5.68 17.19
C LYS A 95 28.28 -4.50 17.64
N SER A 96 28.32 -3.35 16.96
CA SER A 96 27.55 -2.17 17.37
C SER A 96 26.06 -2.48 17.27
N LYS A 97 25.43 -2.72 18.42
CA LYS A 97 24.01 -3.06 18.54
C LYS A 97 23.14 -2.03 17.79
N ASN A 98 23.54 -0.77 17.68
CA ASN A 98 22.60 0.33 17.38
C ASN A 98 22.46 0.75 15.91
N GLU A 99 23.19 0.15 14.96
CA GLU A 99 23.17 0.62 13.57
C GLU A 99 22.89 -0.46 12.53
N ASN A 100 21.97 -0.15 11.62
CA ASN A 100 21.80 -0.85 10.36
C ASN A 100 22.96 -0.58 9.42
N LYS A 101 24.04 -1.33 9.59
CA LYS A 101 25.25 -1.11 8.80
C LYS A 101 25.15 -1.68 7.37
N LEU A 102 24.44 -2.79 7.18
CA LEU A 102 24.21 -3.44 5.89
C LEU A 102 22.98 -2.92 5.13
N TYR A 103 22.04 -2.31 5.85
CA TYR A 103 20.78 -1.86 5.30
C TYR A 103 20.61 -0.36 5.50
N THR A 104 20.04 0.34 4.53
CA THR A 104 19.69 1.75 4.66
C THR A 104 18.18 1.88 4.71
N LEU A 105 17.73 2.87 5.47
CA LEU A 105 16.34 3.27 5.52
C LEU A 105 15.98 4.11 4.30
N ARG A 106 14.92 3.75 3.57
CA ARG A 106 14.37 4.65 2.56
C ARG A 106 13.60 5.76 3.26
N PRO A 107 13.79 7.02 2.84
CA PRO A 107 12.97 8.13 3.32
C PRO A 107 11.47 7.80 3.13
N PRO A 108 10.61 8.19 4.09
CA PRO A 108 9.20 7.92 3.95
C PRO A 108 8.60 8.75 2.81
N THR A 109 7.61 8.20 2.12
CA THR A 109 6.80 8.98 1.18
C THR A 109 5.70 9.70 1.94
N LEU A 110 5.53 10.99 1.67
CA LEU A 110 4.52 11.82 2.32
C LEU A 110 3.38 12.08 1.34
N LEU A 111 2.15 11.81 1.78
CA LEU A 111 0.95 12.06 1.01
C LEU A 111 0.04 13.00 1.79
N LEU A 112 0.11 14.28 1.47
CA LEU A 112 -0.79 15.29 2.03
C LEU A 112 -2.11 15.24 1.28
N LEU A 113 -3.21 15.16 2.02
CA LEU A 113 -4.55 15.04 1.49
C LEU A 113 -5.41 16.21 1.97
N CYS A 114 -6.24 16.71 1.08
CA CYS A 114 -7.22 17.76 1.35
C CYS A 114 -8.62 17.20 1.14
N ARG A 115 -9.50 17.45 2.12
CA ARG A 115 -10.94 17.37 1.95
C ARG A 115 -11.44 18.81 1.84
N VAL A 116 -11.79 19.19 0.62
CA VAL A 116 -12.41 20.48 0.32
C VAL A 116 -13.74 20.60 1.04
N ASN A 117 -14.00 21.78 1.62
CA ASN A 117 -15.27 22.06 2.27
C ASN A 117 -16.43 22.12 1.25
N ASP A 118 -17.60 21.60 1.62
CA ASP A 118 -18.77 21.57 0.74
C ASP A 118 -19.23 22.99 0.34
N LEU A 119 -18.98 24.00 1.18
CA LEU A 119 -19.27 25.41 0.87
C LEU A 119 -18.41 25.98 -0.27
N LEU A 120 -17.24 25.38 -0.54
CA LEU A 120 -16.36 25.80 -1.63
C LEU A 120 -16.73 25.13 -2.96
N LEU A 121 -17.69 24.20 -2.97
CA LEU A 121 -18.14 23.49 -4.17
C LEU A 121 -19.19 24.28 -4.96
N ARG A 122 -19.27 25.60 -4.76
CA ARG A 122 -20.11 26.51 -5.52
C ARG A 122 -19.25 27.52 -6.25
N LEU A 123 -19.53 27.70 -7.53
CA LEU A 123 -18.94 28.73 -8.37
C LEU A 123 -19.56 30.10 -8.04
N PRO A 124 -18.91 31.21 -8.44
CA PRO A 124 -19.42 32.57 -8.17
C PRO A 124 -20.81 32.86 -8.74
N ASP A 125 -21.19 32.19 -9.83
CA ASP A 125 -22.51 32.26 -10.46
C ASP A 125 -23.59 31.42 -9.75
N GLY A 126 -23.21 30.67 -8.70
CA GLY A 126 -24.08 29.81 -7.93
C GLY A 126 -24.15 28.35 -8.41
N GLU A 127 -23.47 28.00 -9.51
CA GLU A 127 -23.44 26.62 -10.01
C GLU A 127 -22.69 25.69 -9.02
N ILE A 128 -23.24 24.49 -8.80
CA ILE A 128 -22.64 23.48 -7.93
C ILE A 128 -21.67 22.62 -8.75
N ILE A 129 -20.40 22.60 -8.33
CA ILE A 129 -19.34 21.80 -8.94
C ILE A 129 -19.66 20.31 -8.83
N GLN A 130 -19.98 19.68 -9.97
CA GLN A 130 -20.28 18.25 -10.04
C GLN A 130 -19.01 17.38 -10.04
N ASN A 131 -17.95 17.85 -10.70
CA ASN A 131 -16.66 17.18 -10.74
C ASN A 131 -15.56 18.14 -10.26
N LYS A 132 -15.03 17.89 -9.07
CA LYS A 132 -13.99 18.72 -8.46
C LYS A 132 -12.72 18.82 -9.30
N TYR A 133 -12.42 17.80 -10.12
CA TYR A 133 -11.20 17.77 -10.91
C TYR A 133 -11.22 18.68 -12.14
N ASP A 134 -12.41 19.07 -12.61
CA ASP A 134 -12.56 19.99 -13.75
C ASP A 134 -12.37 21.46 -13.32
N HIS A 135 -12.36 21.72 -12.00
CA HIS A 135 -12.26 23.05 -11.40
C HIS A 135 -11.10 23.14 -10.40
N LEU A 136 -10.00 22.40 -10.64
CA LEU A 136 -8.85 22.36 -9.72
C LEU A 136 -8.26 23.74 -9.44
N ASP A 137 -8.15 24.61 -10.45
CA ASP A 137 -7.54 25.94 -10.28
C ASP A 137 -8.36 26.81 -9.33
N TYR A 138 -9.69 26.86 -9.54
CA TYR A 138 -10.61 27.56 -8.65
C TYR A 138 -10.54 27.03 -7.22
N LEU A 139 -10.57 25.70 -7.05
CA LEU A 139 -10.56 25.09 -5.73
C LEU A 139 -9.21 25.28 -5.02
N ASN A 140 -8.09 25.25 -5.74
CA ASN A 140 -6.78 25.57 -5.18
C ASN A 140 -6.68 27.05 -4.76
N ASP A 141 -7.23 27.97 -5.55
CA ASP A 141 -7.33 29.39 -5.18
C ASP A 141 -8.11 29.56 -3.86
N GLN A 142 -9.27 28.91 -3.73
CA GLN A 142 -10.05 28.94 -2.49
C GLN A 142 -9.29 28.34 -1.29
N ILE A 143 -8.57 27.23 -1.47
CA ILE A 143 -7.73 26.64 -0.42
C ILE A 143 -6.61 27.62 -0.02
N SER A 144 -5.98 28.29 -0.97
CA SER A 144 -4.89 29.24 -0.71
C SER A 144 -5.35 30.48 0.08
N LYS A 145 -6.62 30.88 -0.06
CA LYS A 145 -7.25 31.92 0.76
C LYS A 145 -7.46 31.48 2.20
N GLN A 146 -7.74 30.18 2.41
CA GLN A 146 -7.91 29.61 3.76
C GLN A 146 -6.57 29.33 4.44
N VAL A 147 -5.54 28.97 3.68
CA VAL A 147 -4.24 28.54 4.20
C VAL A 147 -3.11 29.21 3.42
N LYS A 148 -2.41 30.14 4.09
CA LYS A 148 -1.31 30.89 3.49
C LYS A 148 -0.19 29.97 3.01
N GLY A 149 0.16 30.08 1.74
CA GLY A 149 1.20 29.26 1.11
C GLY A 149 0.83 27.78 1.00
N ALA A 150 -0.47 27.47 0.86
CA ALA A 150 -0.95 26.12 0.60
C ALA A 150 -0.22 25.48 -0.59
N GLU A 151 -0.06 24.15 -0.54
CA GLU A 151 0.41 23.39 -1.69
C GLU A 151 -0.66 23.36 -2.78
N THR A 152 -0.26 23.17 -4.03
CA THR A 152 -1.20 22.94 -5.14
C THR A 152 -1.65 21.49 -5.14
N PHE A 153 -2.90 21.25 -4.77
CA PHE A 153 -3.50 19.92 -4.72
C PHE A 153 -4.03 19.50 -6.08
N GLY A 154 -3.91 18.22 -6.40
CA GLY A 154 -4.39 17.67 -7.65
C GLY A 154 -5.07 16.31 -7.50
N LYS A 155 -5.47 15.77 -8.65
CA LYS A 155 -5.86 14.36 -8.77
C LYS A 155 -4.61 13.50 -8.66
N ILE A 156 -4.67 12.46 -7.83
CA ILE A 156 -3.54 11.54 -7.65
C ILE A 156 -3.83 10.16 -8.22
N THR A 157 -2.81 9.62 -8.89
CA THR A 157 -2.71 8.20 -9.22
C THR A 157 -1.65 7.60 -8.32
N LEU A 158 -2.03 6.60 -7.52
CA LEU A 158 -1.10 5.92 -6.62
C LEU A 158 -0.86 4.49 -7.12
N THR A 159 0.40 4.11 -7.17
CA THR A 159 0.82 2.73 -7.43
C THR A 159 1.58 2.21 -6.22
N VAL A 160 1.17 1.05 -5.71
CA VAL A 160 1.81 0.38 -4.57
C VAL A 160 1.97 -1.09 -4.93
N GLY A 161 3.18 -1.49 -5.31
CA GLY A 161 3.44 -2.83 -5.85
C GLY A 161 2.53 -3.13 -7.06
N ASP A 162 1.85 -4.26 -7.00
CA ASP A 162 0.92 -4.71 -8.06
C ASP A 162 -0.38 -3.92 -8.12
N TYR A 163 -0.61 -2.97 -7.21
CA TYR A 163 -1.90 -2.28 -7.06
C TYR A 163 -1.84 -0.84 -7.58
N VAL A 164 -2.88 -0.44 -8.32
CA VAL A 164 -3.15 0.94 -8.73
C VAL A 164 -4.43 1.42 -8.06
N PHE A 165 -4.35 2.59 -7.45
CA PHE A 165 -5.49 3.29 -6.88
C PHE A 165 -6.12 4.18 -7.93
N LEU A 166 -7.43 4.04 -8.11
CA LEU A 166 -8.15 4.78 -9.14
C LEU A 166 -9.57 5.08 -8.72
N GLN A 167 -10.11 6.12 -9.35
CA GLN A 167 -11.52 6.42 -9.29
C GLN A 167 -12.30 5.50 -10.24
N LEU A 168 -13.22 4.71 -9.72
CA LEU A 168 -14.25 4.00 -10.45
C LEU A 168 -15.09 4.99 -11.26
N THR A 169 -15.23 4.70 -12.55
CA THR A 169 -15.99 5.49 -13.54
C THR A 169 -17.51 5.37 -13.43
N LYS A 170 -18.05 4.61 -12.46
CA LYS A 170 -19.51 4.58 -12.26
C LYS A 170 -19.91 5.82 -11.47
N ARG A 171 -20.83 6.62 -12.03
CA ARG A 171 -21.50 7.72 -11.32
C ARG A 171 -21.99 7.21 -9.97
N ALA A 172 -21.76 8.00 -8.92
CA ALA A 172 -22.50 7.82 -7.68
C ALA A 172 -23.99 7.96 -8.06
N LYS A 173 -24.80 6.94 -7.77
CA LYS A 173 -26.25 7.12 -7.89
C LYS A 173 -26.64 8.25 -6.95
N SER A 174 -27.43 9.20 -7.43
CA SER A 174 -27.87 10.32 -6.59
C SER A 174 -28.67 9.78 -5.41
N ILE A 175 -28.75 10.52 -4.30
CA ILE A 175 -29.60 10.14 -3.16
C ILE A 175 -31.05 9.91 -3.63
N LYS A 176 -31.50 10.70 -4.61
CA LYS A 176 -32.82 10.57 -5.25
C LYS A 176 -32.99 9.24 -5.97
N GLU A 177 -32.00 8.83 -6.77
CA GLU A 177 -31.98 7.51 -7.43
C GLU A 177 -31.89 6.37 -6.42
N LEU A 178 -31.18 6.52 -5.29
CA LEU A 178 -31.09 5.49 -4.25
C LEU A 178 -32.42 5.32 -3.50
N GLN A 179 -33.12 6.43 -3.23
CA GLN A 179 -34.45 6.45 -2.67
C GLN A 179 -35.49 5.81 -3.62
N GLU A 180 -35.41 6.09 -4.93
CA GLU A 180 -36.27 5.51 -5.96
C GLU A 180 -36.10 3.98 -6.11
N ILE A 181 -34.93 3.43 -5.75
CA ILE A 181 -34.64 1.99 -5.80
C ILE A 181 -34.82 1.31 -4.43
N GLY A 182 -35.38 2.02 -3.44
CA GLY A 182 -35.70 1.48 -2.11
C GLY A 182 -34.50 1.20 -1.20
N LEU A 183 -33.32 1.76 -1.51
CA LEU A 183 -32.13 1.66 -0.66
C LEU A 183 -32.07 2.91 0.24
N SER A 184 -32.56 2.79 1.48
CA SER A 184 -32.65 3.86 2.46
C SER A 184 -31.27 4.37 2.96
N GLU A 185 -31.33 5.49 3.69
CA GLU A 185 -30.31 6.43 4.20
C GLU A 185 -29.01 5.85 4.82
N ASN A 186 -28.87 4.53 4.90
CA ASN A 186 -27.68 3.84 5.39
C ASN A 186 -26.74 3.31 4.28
N THR A 187 -27.05 3.55 3.01
CA THR A 187 -26.09 3.27 1.93
C THR A 187 -24.99 4.34 1.95
N ARG A 188 -23.95 4.10 2.77
CA ARG A 188 -22.67 4.85 2.73
C ARG A 188 -22.34 5.12 1.27
N HIS A 189 -22.21 6.40 0.90
CA HIS A 189 -21.72 6.81 -0.40
C HIS A 189 -20.58 5.88 -0.79
N ALA A 190 -20.82 5.04 -1.80
CA ALA A 190 -19.78 4.14 -2.28
C ALA A 190 -18.68 5.05 -2.79
N THR A 191 -17.61 5.14 -2.04
CA THR A 191 -16.52 6.03 -2.40
C THR A 191 -16.02 5.54 -3.74
N ASN A 192 -16.00 6.45 -4.71
CA ASN A 192 -15.70 6.14 -6.09
C ASN A 192 -14.26 5.69 -6.26
N PHE A 193 -13.52 5.30 -5.23
CA PHE A 193 -12.14 4.89 -5.31
C PHE A 193 -11.97 3.43 -4.91
N THR A 194 -11.09 2.74 -5.61
CA THR A 194 -10.70 1.38 -5.24
C THR A 194 -9.29 1.08 -5.71
N TRP A 195 -8.69 0.06 -5.10
CA TRP A 195 -7.48 -0.54 -5.63
C TRP A 195 -7.85 -1.58 -6.68
N ARG A 196 -7.05 -1.64 -7.74
CA ARG A 196 -7.05 -2.66 -8.78
C ARG A 196 -5.65 -3.20 -8.96
N LEU A 197 -5.52 -4.38 -9.55
CA LEU A 197 -4.25 -4.82 -10.10
C LEU A 197 -3.86 -3.90 -11.26
N ASN A 198 -2.59 -3.53 -11.32
CA ASN A 198 -2.00 -2.87 -12.48
C ASN A 198 -2.05 -3.82 -13.69
N GLN A 199 -1.89 -3.27 -14.89
CA GLN A 199 -2.08 -4.02 -16.13
C GLN A 199 -1.08 -5.18 -16.25
N ASP A 200 0.18 -4.94 -15.89
CA ASP A 200 1.27 -5.91 -15.99
C ASP A 200 1.04 -7.11 -15.06
N ALA A 201 0.66 -6.85 -13.80
CA ALA A 201 0.35 -7.89 -12.82
C ALA A 201 -0.90 -8.68 -13.22
N PHE A 202 -1.94 -8.00 -13.70
CA PHE A 202 -3.15 -8.67 -14.20
C PHE A 202 -2.81 -9.62 -15.35
N GLU A 203 -2.03 -9.15 -16.32
CA GLU A 203 -1.66 -9.92 -17.51
C GLU A 203 -0.71 -11.08 -17.18
N ALA A 204 0.28 -10.85 -16.30
CA ALA A 204 1.16 -11.90 -15.80
C ALA A 204 0.39 -13.03 -15.10
N VAL A 205 -0.62 -12.70 -14.28
CA VAL A 205 -1.49 -13.70 -13.63
C VAL A 205 -2.34 -14.46 -14.65
N ARG A 206 -2.87 -13.76 -15.66
CA ARG A 206 -3.63 -14.37 -16.76
C ARG A 206 -2.76 -15.39 -17.51
N GLN A 207 -1.57 -14.98 -17.91
CA GLN A 207 -0.67 -15.83 -18.69
C GLN A 207 -0.18 -17.03 -17.88
N ARG A 208 0.09 -16.87 -16.57
CA ARG A 208 0.39 -18.01 -15.68
C ARG A 208 -0.73 -19.05 -15.71
N GLY A 209 -1.99 -18.62 -15.61
CA GLY A 209 -3.15 -19.52 -15.67
C GLY A 209 -3.24 -20.27 -17.01
N VAL A 210 -3.04 -19.57 -18.13
CA VAL A 210 -2.99 -20.17 -19.48
C VAL A 210 -1.88 -21.21 -19.59
N ASN A 211 -0.67 -20.87 -19.14
CA ASN A 211 0.48 -21.76 -19.21
C ASN A 211 0.28 -23.03 -18.36
N LEU A 212 -0.33 -22.90 -17.19
CA LEU A 212 -0.70 -24.02 -16.31
C LEU A 212 -1.69 -24.98 -16.97
N VAL A 213 -2.77 -24.45 -17.55
CA VAL A 213 -3.71 -25.26 -18.35
C VAL A 213 -2.97 -25.90 -19.53
N ASN A 214 -1.97 -25.22 -20.08
CA ASN A 214 -1.21 -25.74 -21.19
C ASN A 214 -0.33 -26.94 -20.85
N SER A 215 0.34 -26.90 -19.69
CA SER A 215 1.18 -27.99 -19.19
C SER A 215 0.38 -29.20 -18.67
N PHE A 216 -0.92 -29.05 -18.42
CA PHE A 216 -1.73 -30.13 -17.87
C PHE A 216 -2.10 -31.18 -18.95
N GLN A 217 -1.91 -32.45 -18.62
CA GLN A 217 -2.25 -33.57 -19.50
C GLN A 217 -3.74 -33.93 -19.41
N LYS A 218 -4.34 -34.32 -20.54
CA LYS A 218 -5.74 -34.81 -20.58
C LYS A 218 -5.88 -36.15 -19.82
N ASN A 219 -7.11 -36.46 -19.41
CA ASN A 219 -7.52 -37.74 -18.78
C ASN A 219 -6.86 -38.07 -17.43
N LYS A 220 -6.42 -37.04 -16.70
CA LYS A 220 -5.94 -37.19 -15.31
C LYS A 220 -7.11 -37.29 -14.32
N SER A 221 -6.83 -37.83 -13.13
CA SER A 221 -7.83 -37.99 -12.08
C SER A 221 -8.28 -36.64 -11.51
N ASN A 222 -9.42 -36.61 -10.82
CA ASN A 222 -9.88 -35.39 -10.15
C ASN A 222 -8.91 -34.89 -9.07
N THR A 223 -8.16 -35.80 -8.43
CA THR A 223 -7.14 -35.47 -7.42
C THR A 223 -5.95 -34.76 -8.06
N ASP A 224 -5.47 -35.26 -9.21
CA ASP A 224 -4.37 -34.64 -9.95
C ASP A 224 -4.70 -33.21 -10.39
N VAL A 225 -5.95 -32.99 -10.86
CA VAL A 225 -6.44 -31.65 -11.21
C VAL A 225 -6.37 -30.73 -9.99
N LYS A 226 -6.92 -31.17 -8.86
CA LYS A 226 -6.93 -30.37 -7.64
C LYS A 226 -5.52 -29.94 -7.23
N GLU A 227 -4.60 -30.90 -7.12
CA GLU A 227 -3.22 -30.62 -6.68
C GLU A 227 -2.45 -29.73 -7.65
N HIS A 228 -2.59 -29.98 -8.96
CA HIS A 228 -1.88 -29.22 -9.99
C HIS A 228 -2.26 -27.73 -10.00
N PHE A 229 -3.54 -27.41 -9.81
CA PHE A 229 -4.04 -26.04 -9.89
C PHE A 229 -4.13 -25.32 -8.53
N GLU A 230 -4.00 -26.02 -7.40
CA GLU A 230 -4.20 -25.42 -6.07
C GLU A 230 -3.26 -24.24 -5.81
N LYS A 231 -1.97 -24.35 -6.15
CA LYS A 231 -1.00 -23.25 -5.99
C LYS A 231 -1.42 -22.00 -6.77
N TYR A 232 -2.02 -22.17 -7.95
CA TYR A 232 -2.55 -21.07 -8.74
C TYR A 232 -3.77 -20.44 -8.08
N LEU A 233 -4.72 -21.25 -7.60
CA LEU A 233 -5.90 -20.75 -6.89
C LEU A 233 -5.52 -20.00 -5.61
N LEU A 234 -4.60 -20.53 -4.81
CA LEU A 234 -4.05 -19.87 -3.63
C LEU A 234 -3.36 -18.54 -3.99
N SER A 235 -2.66 -18.47 -5.13
CA SER A 235 -2.06 -17.22 -5.59
C SER A 235 -3.11 -16.15 -5.94
N LEU A 236 -4.26 -16.55 -6.51
CA LEU A 236 -5.38 -15.65 -6.77
C LEU A 236 -6.05 -15.18 -5.46
N GLU A 237 -6.12 -16.06 -4.47
CA GLU A 237 -6.69 -15.78 -3.14
C GLU A 237 -5.76 -14.94 -2.25
N GLY A 238 -4.46 -14.94 -2.54
CA GLY A 238 -3.45 -14.17 -1.82
C GLY A 238 -3.49 -12.66 -2.09
N TYR A 239 -4.19 -12.22 -3.13
CA TYR A 239 -4.37 -10.79 -3.40
C TYR A 239 -5.25 -10.11 -2.35
N ILE A 240 -4.94 -8.84 -2.04
CA ILE A 240 -5.71 -8.07 -1.07
C ILE A 240 -7.14 -7.88 -1.58
N GLY A 241 -8.12 -8.28 -0.78
CA GLY A 241 -9.55 -8.36 -1.11
C GLY A 241 -10.30 -7.04 -1.34
N TYR A 242 -9.70 -6.04 -1.99
CA TYR A 242 -10.37 -4.80 -2.38
C TYR A 242 -11.45 -5.08 -3.42
N ARG A 243 -12.51 -4.26 -3.46
CA ARG A 243 -13.62 -4.43 -4.40
C ARG A 243 -13.14 -4.53 -5.86
N GLY A 244 -12.28 -3.60 -6.31
CA GLY A 244 -11.74 -3.61 -7.68
C GLY A 244 -10.90 -4.85 -7.98
N VAL A 245 -10.01 -5.22 -7.06
CA VAL A 245 -9.18 -6.43 -7.16
C VAL A 245 -10.04 -7.68 -7.25
N ARG A 246 -11.04 -7.87 -6.37
CA ARG A 246 -11.90 -9.07 -6.39
C ARG A 246 -12.66 -9.23 -7.70
N VAL A 247 -13.10 -8.13 -8.32
CA VAL A 247 -13.73 -8.16 -9.65
C VAL A 247 -12.74 -8.66 -10.70
N GLN A 248 -11.50 -8.16 -10.68
CA GLN A 248 -10.44 -8.62 -11.60
C GLN A 248 -10.07 -10.09 -11.36
N ILE A 249 -9.93 -10.52 -10.11
CA ILE A 249 -9.65 -11.93 -9.77
C ILE A 249 -10.80 -12.84 -10.21
N GLY A 250 -12.06 -12.44 -10.01
CA GLY A 250 -13.21 -13.17 -10.52
C GLY A 250 -13.21 -13.30 -12.04
N LYS A 251 -12.82 -12.23 -12.76
CA LYS A 251 -12.66 -12.26 -14.22
C LYS A 251 -11.54 -13.22 -14.65
N LEU A 252 -10.38 -13.18 -13.98
CA LEU A 252 -9.26 -14.10 -14.26
C LEU A 252 -9.66 -15.56 -14.03
N TYR A 253 -10.38 -15.84 -12.94
CA TYR A 253 -10.90 -17.18 -12.66
C TYR A 253 -11.88 -17.66 -13.74
N GLY A 254 -12.82 -16.81 -14.16
CA GLY A 254 -13.75 -17.15 -15.24
C GLY A 254 -13.05 -17.40 -16.58
N MET A 255 -12.04 -16.59 -16.93
CA MET A 255 -11.21 -16.82 -18.12
C MET A 255 -10.46 -18.15 -18.04
N PHE A 256 -9.86 -18.44 -16.88
CA PHE A 256 -9.15 -19.69 -16.63
C PHE A 256 -10.06 -20.92 -16.75
N THR A 257 -11.23 -20.92 -16.11
CA THR A 257 -12.15 -22.06 -16.13
C THR A 257 -12.74 -22.29 -17.52
N ALA A 258 -13.04 -21.23 -18.27
CA ALA A 258 -13.47 -21.32 -19.65
C ALA A 258 -12.38 -21.93 -20.55
N TYR A 259 -11.13 -21.49 -20.39
CA TYR A 259 -10.00 -22.03 -21.15
C TYR A 259 -9.73 -23.49 -20.81
N PHE A 260 -9.79 -23.85 -19.52
CA PHE A 260 -9.70 -25.24 -19.08
C PHE A 260 -10.80 -26.10 -19.73
N GLN A 261 -12.05 -25.65 -19.71
CA GLN A 261 -13.17 -26.40 -20.29
C GLN A 261 -12.99 -26.60 -21.80
N SER A 262 -12.57 -25.57 -22.53
CA SER A 262 -12.27 -25.67 -23.95
C SER A 262 -11.17 -26.69 -24.24
N LYS A 263 -10.08 -26.70 -23.45
CA LYS A 263 -8.96 -27.61 -23.67
C LYS A 263 -9.28 -29.05 -23.27
N MET A 264 -9.93 -29.24 -22.12
CA MET A 264 -10.12 -30.56 -21.49
C MET A 264 -11.46 -31.22 -21.83
N ASN A 265 -12.37 -30.50 -22.49
CA ASN A 265 -13.75 -30.94 -22.78
C ASN A 265 -14.54 -31.36 -21.52
N ARG A 266 -14.24 -30.73 -20.38
CA ARG A 266 -14.90 -30.98 -19.09
C ARG A 266 -14.82 -29.72 -18.23
N SER A 267 -15.89 -29.40 -17.49
CA SER A 267 -15.88 -28.20 -16.64
C SER A 267 -14.88 -28.35 -15.49
N PHE A 268 -14.21 -27.25 -15.12
CA PHE A 268 -13.17 -27.25 -14.08
C PHE A 268 -13.68 -27.79 -12.73
N LEU A 269 -14.90 -27.41 -12.32
CA LEU A 269 -15.50 -27.88 -11.07
C LEU A 269 -15.83 -29.38 -11.11
N SER A 270 -16.36 -29.87 -12.24
CA SER A 270 -16.65 -31.31 -12.36
C SER A 270 -15.37 -32.15 -12.37
N ALA A 271 -14.25 -31.58 -12.81
CA ALA A 271 -12.93 -32.21 -12.85
C ALA A 271 -12.19 -32.19 -11.50
N GLY A 272 -12.84 -31.85 -10.38
CA GLY A 272 -12.21 -31.79 -9.05
C GLY A 272 -11.63 -30.43 -8.67
N GLY A 273 -11.72 -29.43 -9.56
CA GLY A 273 -11.38 -28.05 -9.24
C GLY A 273 -12.39 -27.42 -8.25
N ARG A 274 -11.97 -26.36 -7.57
CA ARG A 274 -12.80 -25.64 -6.59
C ARG A 274 -13.04 -24.18 -6.96
N LYS A 275 -14.07 -23.59 -6.34
CA LYS A 275 -14.31 -22.14 -6.37
C LYS A 275 -13.24 -21.41 -5.54
N LEU A 276 -13.01 -20.14 -5.87
CA LEU A 276 -12.13 -19.27 -5.09
C LEU A 276 -12.78 -18.86 -3.76
N ASN A 277 -11.99 -18.87 -2.70
CA ASN A 277 -12.30 -18.34 -1.38
C ASN A 277 -11.73 -16.92 -1.23
N LEU A 278 -12.45 -15.94 -1.78
CA LEU A 278 -12.00 -14.55 -1.79
C LEU A 278 -12.37 -13.83 -0.49
N SER A 279 -11.36 -13.49 0.31
CA SER A 279 -11.52 -12.66 1.50
C SER A 279 -11.84 -11.20 1.16
N TYR A 280 -12.51 -10.50 2.07
CA TYR A 280 -12.63 -9.04 2.03
C TYR A 280 -11.53 -8.41 2.88
N VAL A 281 -11.12 -7.19 2.53
CA VAL A 281 -10.18 -6.43 3.35
C VAL A 281 -10.76 -6.21 4.74
N ARG A 282 -10.10 -6.81 5.74
CA ARG A 282 -10.31 -6.48 7.14
C ARG A 282 -9.50 -5.25 7.50
N ALA A 283 -9.98 -4.46 8.45
CA ALA A 283 -9.23 -3.34 9.00
C ALA A 283 -7.85 -3.81 9.47
N SER A 284 -6.79 -3.09 9.08
CA SER A 284 -5.44 -3.33 9.59
C SER A 284 -5.24 -2.53 10.86
N THR A 285 -4.78 -3.19 11.92
CA THR A 285 -4.31 -2.48 13.12
C THR A 285 -2.98 -1.81 12.80
N PRO A 286 -2.86 -0.48 12.92
CA PRO A 286 -1.62 0.20 12.60
C PRO A 286 -0.55 -0.10 13.66
N LYS A 287 0.67 -0.44 13.22
CA LYS A 287 1.80 -0.67 14.15
C LYS A 287 2.18 0.58 14.95
N ILE A 288 2.14 1.75 14.30
CA ILE A 288 2.38 3.03 14.95
C ILE A 288 1.03 3.75 15.08
N LYS A 289 0.72 4.24 16.28
CA LYS A 289 -0.55 4.94 16.53
C LYS A 289 -0.64 6.18 15.62
N ASN A 290 -1.82 6.40 15.04
CA ASN A 290 -2.09 7.62 14.29
C ASN A 290 -1.95 8.84 15.20
N ASN A 291 -1.50 9.97 14.64
CA ASN A 291 -1.19 11.20 15.37
C ASN A 291 -0.13 11.04 16.49
N SER A 292 0.66 9.97 16.51
CA SER A 292 1.94 9.98 17.24
C SER A 292 2.74 11.24 16.87
N GLU A 293 3.40 11.85 17.84
CA GLU A 293 4.27 13.00 17.62
C GLU A 293 5.32 12.68 16.54
N ILE A 294 5.64 13.68 15.71
CA ILE A 294 6.45 13.52 14.50
C ILE A 294 7.83 12.93 14.84
N HIS A 295 8.55 13.54 15.77
CA HIS A 295 9.86 13.04 16.24
C HIS A 295 9.78 11.61 16.81
N THR A 296 8.72 11.33 17.58
CA THR A 296 8.49 10.01 18.16
C THR A 296 8.28 8.96 17.07
N TYR A 297 7.52 9.27 16.02
CA TYR A 297 7.38 8.41 14.85
C TYR A 297 8.74 8.14 14.17
N PHE A 298 9.53 9.18 13.90
CA PHE A 298 10.81 9.01 13.23
C PHE A 298 11.81 8.19 14.05
N ARG A 299 11.78 8.33 15.38
CA ARG A 299 12.52 7.44 16.29
C ARG A 299 12.03 6.00 16.18
N SER A 300 10.71 5.76 16.29
CA SER A 300 10.13 4.43 16.18
C SER A 300 10.42 3.74 14.85
N ILE A 301 10.43 4.47 13.73
CA ILE A 301 10.79 3.90 12.42
C ILE A 301 12.26 3.52 12.37
N LYS A 302 13.16 4.34 12.92
CA LYS A 302 14.58 4.00 13.02
C LYS A 302 14.79 2.74 13.85
N ASP A 303 14.13 2.64 14.99
CA ASP A 303 14.21 1.47 15.88
C ASP A 303 13.63 0.21 15.21
N GLN A 304 12.46 0.32 14.58
CA GLN A 304 11.84 -0.79 13.86
C GLN A 304 12.72 -1.27 12.71
N ALA A 305 13.32 -0.35 11.96
CA ALA A 305 14.23 -0.70 10.89
C ALA A 305 15.46 -1.42 11.43
N ASN A 306 16.01 -0.96 12.55
CA ASN A 306 17.13 -1.60 13.22
C ASN A 306 16.81 -3.05 13.58
N GLN A 307 15.61 -3.30 14.10
CA GLN A 307 15.13 -4.66 14.38
C GLN A 307 14.98 -5.48 13.10
N SER A 308 14.26 -4.97 12.09
CA SER A 308 14.02 -5.72 10.84
C SER A 308 15.29 -6.06 10.07
N SER A 309 16.30 -5.19 10.08
CA SER A 309 17.59 -5.46 9.45
C SER A 309 18.38 -6.55 10.20
N ARG A 310 18.30 -6.60 11.52
CA ARG A 310 18.87 -7.72 12.30
C ARG A 310 18.17 -9.03 11.96
N GLU A 311 16.84 -9.04 11.86
CA GLU A 311 16.07 -10.22 11.45
C GLU A 311 16.46 -10.69 10.04
N LEU A 312 16.59 -9.75 9.09
CA LEU A 312 17.04 -10.06 7.73
C LEU A 312 18.46 -10.62 7.71
N LEU A 313 19.36 -10.07 8.52
CA LEU A 313 20.72 -10.56 8.66
C LEU A 313 20.74 -11.98 9.23
N LEU A 314 20.00 -12.25 10.29
CA LEU A 314 19.89 -13.60 10.88
C LEU A 314 19.31 -14.59 9.87
N THR A 315 18.24 -14.21 9.16
CA THR A 315 17.64 -15.04 8.11
C THR A 315 18.64 -15.35 7.00
N TRP A 316 19.39 -14.35 6.53
CA TRP A 316 20.43 -14.55 5.54
C TRP A 316 21.54 -15.46 6.06
N LYS A 317 22.04 -15.27 7.30
CA LYS A 317 23.04 -16.15 7.91
C LYS A 317 22.59 -17.61 7.96
N SER A 318 21.30 -17.85 8.21
CA SER A 318 20.73 -19.20 8.23
C SER A 318 20.49 -19.81 6.84
N SER A 319 20.53 -19.02 5.77
CA SER A 319 20.39 -19.49 4.39
C SER A 319 21.63 -20.24 3.90
N ASP A 320 21.48 -21.08 2.88
CA ASP A 320 22.60 -21.84 2.30
C ASP A 320 23.69 -20.92 1.73
N ASP A 321 23.30 -19.80 1.14
CA ASP A 321 24.24 -18.79 0.63
C ASP A 321 25.00 -18.10 1.76
N GLY A 322 24.30 -17.72 2.83
CA GLY A 322 24.93 -17.14 4.02
C GLY A 322 25.89 -18.11 4.70
N LYS A 323 25.50 -19.37 4.88
CA LYS A 323 26.37 -20.42 5.44
C LYS A 323 27.61 -20.63 4.60
N LYS A 324 27.47 -20.76 3.27
CA LYS A 324 28.61 -20.88 2.34
C LYS A 324 29.52 -19.66 2.41
N PHE A 325 28.95 -18.46 2.50
CA PHE A 325 29.71 -17.22 2.62
C PHE A 325 30.51 -17.15 3.93
N LEU A 326 29.90 -17.51 5.06
CA LEU A 326 30.58 -17.53 6.36
C LEU A 326 31.69 -18.60 6.46
N GLN A 327 31.58 -19.68 5.67
CA GLN A 327 32.62 -20.72 5.58
C GLN A 327 33.82 -20.32 4.70
N ARG A 328 33.73 -19.26 3.90
CA ARG A 328 34.85 -18.77 3.09
C ARG A 328 35.88 -18.08 3.98
N LYS A 329 37.16 -18.20 3.61
CA LYS A 329 38.21 -17.33 4.15
C LYS A 329 37.94 -15.92 3.68
N SER A 330 37.88 -15.00 4.62
CA SER A 330 37.80 -13.59 4.32
C SER A 330 39.09 -13.08 3.68
N PRO A 331 39.08 -11.91 3.02
CA PRO A 331 40.25 -11.34 2.37
C PRO A 331 41.45 -11.11 3.30
N ASP A 332 41.20 -10.98 4.61
CA ASP A 332 42.19 -10.88 5.69
C ASP A 332 42.61 -12.24 6.29
N GLY A 333 42.20 -13.36 5.69
CA GLY A 333 42.67 -14.71 5.99
C GLY A 333 41.92 -15.47 7.10
N TYR A 334 40.87 -14.89 7.66
CA TYR A 334 40.08 -15.51 8.74
C TYR A 334 38.93 -16.37 8.21
N VAL A 335 38.70 -17.53 8.81
CA VAL A 335 37.46 -18.30 8.61
C VAL A 335 36.51 -17.91 9.72
N TYR A 336 35.42 -17.22 9.38
CA TYR A 336 34.40 -16.83 10.35
C TYR A 336 33.48 -18.02 10.67
N ASN A 337 34.02 -19.00 11.39
CA ASN A 337 33.20 -20.08 11.95
C ASN A 337 32.12 -19.47 12.86
N ASP A 338 30.92 -20.07 12.84
CA ASP A 338 29.72 -19.70 13.63
C ASP A 338 30.03 -19.46 15.13
N SER A 339 31.14 -19.99 15.66
CA SER A 339 31.58 -19.85 17.04
C SER A 339 32.01 -18.43 17.46
N TYR A 340 32.37 -17.52 16.54
CA TYR A 340 32.69 -16.12 16.91
C TYR A 340 31.46 -15.29 17.28
N TYR A 341 30.25 -15.84 17.07
CA TYR A 341 28.96 -15.18 17.27
C TYR A 341 28.15 -15.75 18.45
N LYS A 342 28.70 -16.70 19.22
CA LYS A 342 27.98 -17.38 20.31
C LYS A 342 27.82 -16.59 21.61
N ASP A 343 28.51 -15.47 21.79
CA ASP A 343 28.41 -14.70 23.03
C ASP A 343 27.55 -13.45 22.86
N ILE A 344 26.22 -13.63 22.92
CA ILE A 344 25.26 -12.58 23.29
C ILE A 344 24.11 -13.25 24.07
N GLU A 345 24.27 -13.36 25.40
CA GLU A 345 23.14 -13.24 26.33
C GLU A 345 22.75 -11.76 26.49
#